data_AF-A0A1V5F7P6-F1
#
_entry.id   AF-A0A1V5F7P6-F1
#
_cell.length_a   1.000
_cell.length_b   1.000
_cell.length_c   1.000
_cell.angle_alpha   90.00
_cell.angle_beta   90.00
_cell.angle_gamma   90.00
#
_symmetry.space_group_name_H-M   'P 1'
#
loop_
_entity.id
_entity.type
_entity.pdbx_description
1 polymer ?
#
loop_
_entity_poly.entity_id
_entity_poly.type
_entity_poly.pdbx_seq_one_letter_code
_entity_poly.pdbx_strand_id
1 'polypeptide(L)'
;MKKYLFLAILIFACFNLIAQTAETKKEISSDPLDISIQIEQIEKYGVPTIKTIDEMKSKADSLYDSKSWEQAATAYEVYAKHVNWLANLLSQCVEPYYSASYDDRKATAYTTLKPFIPFESKANECKKNRNEAYVKIGLCYKNLGNIKNAVAYLYKGLDLLSVDEVVYWTLAKEAMAEILEFKTK
;
A
#
# COMPACT_ATOMS: atom_id res chain seq x y z
N MET A 1 49.17 -33.21 14.04
CA MET A 1 48.55 -31.89 13.74
C MET A 1 47.43 -31.91 12.69
N LYS A 2 47.21 -32.99 11.91
CA LYS A 2 46.08 -33.07 10.95
C LYS A 2 44.75 -33.62 11.52
N LYS A 3 44.75 -34.26 12.71
CA LYS A 3 43.52 -34.82 13.32
C LYS A 3 42.68 -33.79 14.09
N TYR A 4 43.28 -32.69 14.55
CA TYR A 4 42.55 -31.62 15.24
C TYR A 4 41.94 -30.57 14.30
N LEU A 5 42.37 -30.55 13.02
CA LEU A 5 41.83 -29.63 12.02
C LEU A 5 40.45 -30.07 11.51
N PHE A 6 40.18 -31.39 11.48
CA PHE A 6 38.88 -31.92 11.05
C PHE A 6 37.77 -31.78 12.10
N LEU A 7 38.12 -31.73 13.39
CA LEU A 7 37.14 -31.55 14.47
C LEU A 7 36.64 -30.10 14.57
N ALA A 8 37.47 -29.12 14.19
CA ALA A 8 37.08 -27.70 14.19
C ALA A 8 36.11 -27.34 13.06
N ILE A 9 36.17 -28.05 11.92
CA ILE A 9 35.29 -27.79 10.77
C ILE A 9 33.88 -28.40 10.99
N LEU A 10 33.76 -29.47 11.80
CA LEU A 10 32.45 -30.06 12.09
C LEU A 10 31.61 -29.23 13.08
N ILE A 11 32.25 -28.46 13.97
CA ILE A 11 31.54 -27.63 14.96
C ILE A 11 31.02 -26.32 14.34
N PHE A 12 31.66 -25.82 13.28
CA PHE A 12 31.20 -24.61 12.56
C PHE A 12 30.05 -24.88 11.57
N ALA A 13 29.81 -26.14 11.19
CA ALA A 13 28.69 -26.52 10.33
C ALA A 13 27.35 -26.63 11.10
N CYS A 14 27.39 -26.87 12.42
CA CYS A 14 26.17 -26.99 13.23
C CYS A 14 25.58 -25.64 13.69
N PHE A 15 26.34 -24.54 13.64
CA PHE A 15 25.82 -23.22 14.05
C PHE A 15 25.10 -22.45 12.93
N ASN A 16 25.23 -22.87 11.67
CA ASN A 16 24.52 -22.23 10.55
C ASN A 16 23.16 -22.87 10.21
N LEU A 17 22.77 -23.95 10.90
CA LEU A 17 21.46 -24.59 10.70
C LEU A 17 20.35 -24.02 11.60
N ILE A 18 20.66 -23.13 12.54
CA ILE A 18 19.69 -22.57 13.50
C ILE A 18 19.20 -21.17 13.09
N ALA A 19 19.80 -20.56 12.05
CA ALA A 19 19.50 -19.19 11.63
C ALA A 19 18.57 -19.08 10.41
N GLN A 20 18.08 -20.20 9.85
CA GLN A 20 17.07 -20.18 8.80
C GLN A 20 15.77 -20.82 9.33
N THR A 21 14.67 -20.10 9.10
CA THR A 21 13.27 -20.43 9.42
C THR A 21 12.83 -20.30 10.89
N ALA A 22 13.07 -19.11 11.47
CA ALA A 22 12.07 -18.48 12.33
C ALA A 22 11.31 -17.38 11.54
N GLU A 23 10.95 -17.67 10.29
CA GLU A 23 9.78 -17.02 9.71
C GLU A 23 8.59 -17.85 10.17
N THR A 24 8.04 -17.48 11.32
CA THR A 24 6.69 -17.89 11.69
C THR A 24 5.81 -17.44 10.54
N LYS A 25 5.49 -18.34 9.60
CA LYS A 25 4.29 -18.22 8.78
C LYS A 25 3.18 -18.02 9.81
N LYS A 26 2.72 -16.78 9.98
CA LYS A 26 1.46 -16.50 10.67
C LYS A 26 0.47 -17.41 9.97
N GLU A 27 0.08 -18.50 10.61
CA GLU A 27 -1.10 -19.24 10.18
C GLU A 27 -2.20 -18.20 10.13
N ILE A 28 -2.72 -17.96 8.92
CA ILE A 28 -3.93 -17.17 8.77
C ILE A 28 -4.97 -18.03 9.48
N SER A 29 -5.27 -17.66 10.72
CA SER A 29 -6.36 -18.23 11.49
C SER A 29 -7.59 -18.20 10.59
N SER A 30 -8.10 -19.38 10.24
CA SER A 30 -9.32 -19.51 9.44
C SER A 30 -10.58 -19.34 10.28
N ASP A 31 -10.44 -18.88 11.53
CA ASP A 31 -11.56 -18.60 12.42
C ASP A 31 -12.33 -17.37 11.90
N PRO A 32 -13.57 -17.53 11.44
CA PRO A 32 -14.38 -16.43 10.91
C PRO A 32 -14.68 -15.33 11.96
N LEU A 33 -14.45 -15.62 13.25
CA LEU A 33 -14.64 -14.69 14.35
C LEU A 33 -13.33 -14.01 14.80
N ASP A 34 -12.19 -14.35 14.18
CA ASP A 34 -10.92 -13.73 14.52
C ASP A 34 -10.87 -12.28 14.02
N ILE A 35 -10.78 -11.36 14.98
CA ILE A 35 -10.68 -9.91 14.75
C ILE A 35 -9.26 -9.37 15.01
N SER A 36 -8.27 -10.25 15.23
CA SER A 36 -6.90 -9.87 15.60
C SER A 36 -6.23 -8.97 14.55
N ILE A 37 -6.48 -9.22 13.27
CA ILE A 37 -5.95 -8.40 12.17
C ILE A 37 -6.50 -6.97 12.24
N GLN A 38 -7.80 -6.81 12.51
CA GLN A 38 -8.44 -5.50 12.62
C GLN A 38 -7.93 -4.76 13.84
N ILE A 39 -7.76 -5.45 14.98
CA ILE A 39 -7.15 -4.87 16.18
C ILE A 39 -5.72 -4.40 15.90
N GLU A 40 -4.88 -5.22 15.26
CA GLU A 40 -3.50 -4.85 14.89
C GLU A 40 -3.48 -3.61 13.98
N GLN A 41 -4.38 -3.51 13.01
CA GLN A 41 -4.49 -2.32 12.14
C GLN A 41 -4.90 -1.07 12.92
N ILE A 42 -5.83 -1.19 13.86
CA ILE A 42 -6.28 -0.09 14.72
C ILE A 42 -5.15 0.36 15.65
N GLU A 43 -4.40 -0.56 16.24
CA GLU A 43 -3.24 -0.22 17.08
C GLU A 43 -2.14 0.47 16.26
N LYS A 44 -1.93 0.02 15.02
CA LYS A 44 -0.86 0.53 14.16
C LYS A 44 -1.17 1.88 13.50
N TYR A 45 -2.39 2.09 13.04
CA TYR A 45 -2.79 3.24 12.24
C TYR A 45 -3.87 4.10 12.90
N GLY A 46 -4.35 3.70 14.07
CA GLY A 46 -5.54 4.29 14.67
C GLY A 46 -6.82 4.01 13.86
N VAL A 47 -7.86 4.76 14.19
CA VAL A 47 -9.10 4.80 13.41
C VAL A 47 -9.05 6.03 12.51
N PRO A 48 -8.76 5.88 11.19
CA PRO A 48 -8.66 7.03 10.30
C PRO A 48 -10.05 7.61 10.05
N THR A 49 -10.13 8.93 10.09
CA THR A 49 -11.33 9.69 9.71
C THR A 49 -11.10 10.44 8.41
N ILE A 50 -12.17 10.81 7.69
CA ILE A 50 -12.07 11.65 6.49
C ILE A 50 -11.23 12.91 6.77
N LYS A 51 -11.54 13.61 7.86
CA LYS A 51 -10.84 14.82 8.28
C LYS A 51 -9.33 14.59 8.47
N THR A 52 -8.95 13.56 9.23
CA THR A 52 -7.53 13.28 9.48
C THR A 52 -6.79 12.90 8.19
N ILE A 53 -7.45 12.21 7.27
CA ILE A 53 -6.86 11.85 5.97
C ILE A 53 -6.67 13.10 5.09
N ASP A 54 -7.64 14.01 5.07
CA ASP A 54 -7.55 15.27 4.31
C ASP A 54 -6.44 16.18 4.86
N GLU A 55 -6.28 16.24 6.19
CA GLU A 55 -5.18 16.95 6.85
C GLU A 55 -3.81 16.35 6.51
N MET A 56 -3.69 15.01 6.53
CA MET A 56 -2.47 14.31 6.12
C MET A 56 -2.12 14.59 4.65
N LYS A 57 -3.13 14.56 3.76
CA LYS A 57 -2.95 14.87 2.34
C LYS A 57 -2.46 16.29 2.15
N SER A 58 -3.14 17.26 2.76
CA SER A 58 -2.80 18.67 2.66
C SER A 58 -1.36 18.95 3.10
N LYS A 59 -0.94 18.32 4.21
CA LYS A 59 0.45 18.39 4.69
C LYS A 59 1.45 17.80 3.70
N ALA A 60 1.17 16.62 3.13
CA ALA A 60 2.05 15.97 2.17
C ALA A 60 2.14 16.75 0.84
N ASP A 61 1.02 17.28 0.36
CA ASP A 61 0.95 18.18 -0.81
C ASP A 61 1.79 19.44 -0.57
N SER A 62 1.66 20.06 0.62
CA SER A 62 2.43 21.27 0.96
C SER A 62 3.94 21.03 0.95
N LEU A 63 4.40 19.89 1.47
CA LEU A 63 5.82 19.50 1.46
C LEU A 63 6.32 19.18 0.04
N TYR A 64 5.46 18.61 -0.79
CA TYR A 64 5.76 18.32 -2.19
C TYR A 64 5.94 19.62 -2.99
N ASP A 65 5.01 20.56 -2.81
CA ASP A 65 5.00 21.85 -3.50
C ASP A 65 6.20 22.72 -3.07
N SER A 66 6.62 22.60 -1.81
CA SER A 66 7.85 23.23 -1.29
C SER A 66 9.14 22.49 -1.68
N LYS A 67 9.06 21.43 -2.49
CA LYS A 67 10.19 20.60 -2.93
C LYS A 67 10.98 19.97 -1.78
N SER A 68 10.34 19.81 -0.63
CA SER A 68 10.91 19.14 0.54
C SER A 68 10.80 17.63 0.35
N TRP A 69 11.52 17.10 -0.65
CA TRP A 69 11.27 15.77 -1.22
C TRP A 69 11.34 14.63 -0.22
N GLU A 70 12.30 14.67 0.72
CA GLU A 70 12.44 13.64 1.75
C GLU A 70 11.27 13.65 2.73
N GLN A 71 10.87 14.84 3.19
CA GLN A 71 9.73 15.01 4.09
C GLN A 71 8.43 14.68 3.37
N ALA A 72 8.29 15.08 2.11
CA ALA A 72 7.13 14.80 1.28
C ALA A 72 6.97 13.29 1.05
N ALA A 73 8.04 12.58 0.67
CA ALA A 73 8.02 11.12 0.53
C ALA A 73 7.54 10.45 1.83
N THR A 74 8.12 10.82 2.96
CA THR A 74 7.74 10.29 4.28
C THR A 74 6.27 10.58 4.60
N ALA A 75 5.81 11.80 4.36
CA ALA A 75 4.43 12.19 4.61
C ALA A 75 3.44 11.43 3.71
N TYR A 76 3.76 11.24 2.43
CA TYR A 76 2.93 10.43 1.53
C TYR A 76 2.93 8.95 1.88
N GLU A 77 4.04 8.38 2.37
CA GLU A 77 4.05 6.97 2.80
C GLU A 77 3.09 6.73 3.98
N VAL A 78 3.09 7.65 4.94
CA VAL A 78 2.14 7.62 6.07
C VAL A 78 0.73 7.81 5.56
N TYR A 79 0.49 8.84 4.74
CA TYR A 79 -0.82 9.11 4.14
C TYR A 79 -1.37 7.91 3.37
N ALA A 80 -0.57 7.30 2.48
CA ALA A 80 -0.96 6.17 1.64
C ALA A 80 -1.43 4.97 2.47
N LYS A 81 -0.76 4.69 3.60
CA LYS A 81 -1.17 3.62 4.53
C LYS A 81 -2.51 3.93 5.19
N HIS A 82 -2.70 5.16 5.67
CA HIS A 82 -3.92 5.54 6.39
C HIS A 82 -5.12 5.69 5.46
N VAL A 83 -4.95 6.25 4.26
CA VAL A 83 -6.03 6.37 3.27
C VAL A 83 -6.43 5.00 2.71
N ASN A 84 -5.48 4.07 2.58
CA ASN A 84 -5.78 2.68 2.27
C ASN A 84 -6.58 2.00 3.39
N TRP A 85 -6.19 2.23 4.63
CA TRP A 85 -6.91 1.68 5.79
C TRP A 85 -8.36 2.21 5.84
N LEU A 86 -8.54 3.52 5.65
CA LEU A 86 -9.86 4.12 5.50
C LEU A 86 -10.67 3.51 4.35
N ALA A 87 -10.04 3.31 3.18
CA ALA A 87 -10.71 2.69 2.03
C ALA A 87 -11.22 1.28 2.35
N ASN A 88 -10.45 0.49 3.10
CA ASN A 88 -10.83 -0.85 3.53
C ASN A 88 -12.01 -0.79 4.49
N LEU A 89 -11.99 0.09 5.50
CA LEU A 89 -13.10 0.27 6.43
C LEU A 89 -14.39 0.68 5.72
N LEU A 90 -14.32 1.63 4.77
CA LEU A 90 -15.47 2.04 3.96
C LEU A 90 -15.97 0.92 3.05
N SER A 91 -15.07 0.09 2.51
CA SER A 91 -15.46 -1.06 1.69
C SER A 91 -16.23 -2.11 2.51
N GLN A 92 -15.90 -2.29 3.79
CA GLN A 92 -16.64 -3.21 4.66
C GLN A 92 -18.11 -2.80 4.86
N CYS A 93 -18.43 -1.51 4.75
CA CYS A 93 -19.82 -1.04 4.82
C CYS A 93 -20.69 -1.52 3.64
N VAL A 94 -20.09 -1.96 2.53
CA VAL A 94 -20.79 -2.43 1.33
C VAL A 94 -20.59 -3.91 1.05
N GLU A 95 -19.71 -4.57 1.83
CA GLU A 95 -19.34 -5.97 1.65
C GLU A 95 -20.51 -6.97 1.71
N PRO A 96 -21.55 -6.79 2.56
CA PRO A 96 -22.69 -7.70 2.56
C PRO A 96 -23.39 -7.82 1.20
N TYR A 97 -23.40 -6.75 0.39
CA TYR A 97 -23.93 -6.80 -0.96
C TYR A 97 -22.97 -7.54 -1.91
N TYR A 98 -21.68 -7.24 -1.87
CA TYR A 98 -20.70 -7.83 -2.79
C TYR A 98 -20.42 -9.31 -2.53
N SER A 99 -20.47 -9.73 -1.27
CA SER A 99 -20.34 -11.13 -0.84
C SER A 99 -21.61 -11.97 -1.04
N ALA A 100 -22.76 -11.34 -1.28
CA ALA A 100 -24.02 -12.04 -1.50
C ALA A 100 -24.01 -12.86 -2.81
N SER A 101 -24.91 -13.84 -2.90
CA SER A 101 -25.09 -14.61 -4.12
C SER A 101 -25.56 -13.72 -5.28
N TYR A 102 -25.41 -14.20 -6.52
CA TYR A 102 -25.91 -13.48 -7.69
C TYR A 102 -27.43 -13.19 -7.57
N ASP A 103 -28.21 -14.16 -7.11
CA ASP A 103 -29.66 -14.04 -6.96
C ASP A 103 -30.03 -13.03 -5.87
N ASP A 104 -29.34 -13.04 -4.72
CA ASP A 104 -29.56 -12.07 -3.64
C ASP A 104 -29.25 -10.64 -4.08
N ARG A 105 -28.13 -10.44 -4.80
CA ARG A 105 -27.79 -9.13 -5.36
C ARG A 105 -28.86 -8.66 -6.34
N LYS A 106 -29.32 -9.53 -7.24
CA LYS A 106 -30.36 -9.22 -8.23
C LYS A 106 -31.72 -8.93 -7.58
N ALA A 107 -32.03 -9.59 -6.46
CA ALA A 107 -33.25 -9.37 -5.70
C ALA A 107 -33.19 -8.11 -4.82
N THR A 108 -32.00 -7.58 -4.55
CA THR A 108 -31.83 -6.39 -3.72
C THR A 108 -32.26 -5.14 -4.48
N ALA A 109 -33.31 -4.47 -3.99
CA ALA A 109 -33.82 -3.25 -4.60
C ALA A 109 -32.81 -2.09 -4.51
N TYR A 110 -32.78 -1.26 -5.56
CA TYR A 110 -31.94 -0.06 -5.59
C TYR A 110 -32.18 0.88 -4.40
N THR A 111 -33.42 1.00 -3.91
CA THR A 111 -33.76 1.80 -2.73
C THR A 111 -33.03 1.33 -1.47
N THR A 112 -32.76 0.03 -1.37
CA THR A 112 -31.97 -0.57 -0.28
C THR A 112 -30.49 -0.26 -0.45
N LEU A 113 -29.98 -0.26 -1.69
CA LEU A 113 -28.56 0.01 -1.98
C LEU A 113 -28.20 1.49 -1.92
N LYS A 114 -29.14 2.38 -2.22
CA LYS A 114 -28.92 3.82 -2.36
C LYS A 114 -28.14 4.45 -1.18
N PRO A 115 -28.41 4.13 0.10
CA PRO A 115 -27.66 4.68 1.24
C PRO A 115 -26.19 4.24 1.31
N PHE A 116 -25.83 3.14 0.63
CA PHE A 116 -24.48 2.57 0.66
C PHE A 116 -23.56 3.11 -0.46
N ILE A 117 -24.14 3.65 -1.53
CA ILE A 117 -23.41 4.24 -2.67
C ILE A 117 -22.36 5.28 -2.24
N PRO A 118 -22.61 6.18 -1.27
CA PRO A 118 -21.58 7.12 -0.81
C PRO A 118 -20.35 6.44 -0.20
N PHE A 119 -20.52 5.32 0.50
CA PHE A 119 -19.41 4.56 1.09
C PHE A 119 -18.54 3.93 0.00
N GLU A 120 -19.17 3.30 -0.98
CA GLU A 120 -18.47 2.74 -2.13
C GLU A 120 -17.71 3.82 -2.92
N SER A 121 -18.39 4.93 -3.21
CA SER A 121 -17.79 6.05 -3.94
C SER A 121 -16.57 6.60 -3.20
N LYS A 122 -16.68 6.80 -1.88
CA LYS A 122 -15.58 7.30 -1.06
C LYS A 122 -14.45 6.27 -0.90
N ALA A 123 -14.76 4.99 -0.78
CA ALA A 123 -13.74 3.93 -0.75
C ALA A 123 -12.92 3.92 -2.04
N ASN A 124 -13.57 4.06 -3.19
CA ASN A 124 -12.91 4.11 -4.49
C ASN A 124 -12.08 5.39 -4.66
N GLU A 125 -12.58 6.54 -4.21
CA GLU A 125 -11.80 7.78 -4.14
C GLU A 125 -10.55 7.62 -3.28
N CYS A 126 -10.66 7.02 -2.09
CA CYS A 126 -9.52 6.75 -1.22
C CYS A 126 -8.48 5.81 -1.89
N LYS A 127 -8.93 4.80 -2.65
CA LYS A 127 -8.03 3.92 -3.43
C LYS A 127 -7.29 4.70 -4.51
N LYS A 128 -7.97 5.60 -5.24
CA LYS A 128 -7.33 6.50 -6.22
C LYS A 128 -6.29 7.38 -5.56
N ASN A 129 -6.65 8.08 -4.49
CA ASN A 129 -5.73 8.94 -3.74
C ASN A 129 -4.47 8.20 -3.23
N ARG A 130 -4.60 6.93 -2.81
CA ARG A 130 -3.46 6.06 -2.47
C ARG A 130 -2.55 5.81 -3.68
N ASN A 131 -3.14 5.51 -4.84
CA ASN A 131 -2.40 5.24 -6.07
C ASN A 131 -1.60 6.47 -6.51
N GLU A 132 -2.25 7.64 -6.50
CA GLU A 132 -1.61 8.93 -6.76
C GLU A 132 -0.46 9.20 -5.77
N ALA A 133 -0.65 8.90 -4.48
CA ALA A 133 0.39 9.05 -3.47
C ALA A 133 1.61 8.18 -3.79
N TYR A 134 1.44 6.94 -4.26
CA TYR A 134 2.57 6.12 -4.70
C TYR A 134 3.37 6.74 -5.84
N VAL A 135 2.71 7.36 -6.81
CA VAL A 135 3.40 8.12 -7.86
C VAL A 135 4.19 9.26 -7.25
N LYS A 136 3.57 10.08 -6.39
CA LYS A 136 4.25 11.21 -5.76
C LYS A 136 5.45 10.80 -4.90
N ILE A 137 5.36 9.69 -4.17
CA ILE A 137 6.52 9.12 -3.43
C ILE A 137 7.65 8.76 -4.40
N GLY A 138 7.32 8.08 -5.50
CA GLY A 138 8.28 7.73 -6.54
C GLY A 138 8.97 8.95 -7.16
N LEU A 139 8.20 10.00 -7.44
CA LEU A 139 8.72 11.28 -7.93
C LEU A 139 9.63 11.96 -6.90
N CYS A 140 9.26 11.98 -5.62
CA CYS A 140 10.14 12.50 -4.56
C CYS A 140 11.48 11.76 -4.53
N TYR A 141 11.47 10.43 -4.56
CA TYR A 141 12.70 9.65 -4.56
C TYR A 141 13.54 9.83 -5.82
N LYS A 142 12.90 10.00 -6.98
CA LYS A 142 13.60 10.37 -8.22
C LYS A 142 14.33 11.69 -8.06
N ASN A 143 13.68 12.72 -7.51
CA ASN A 143 14.30 14.03 -7.28
C ASN A 143 15.42 14.00 -6.24
N LEU A 144 15.40 13.04 -5.31
CA LEU A 144 16.49 12.79 -4.35
C LEU A 144 17.66 11.98 -4.95
N GLY A 145 17.55 11.49 -6.20
CA GLY A 145 18.52 10.56 -6.78
C GLY A 145 18.46 9.15 -6.19
N ASN A 146 17.46 8.85 -5.35
CA ASN A 146 17.26 7.51 -4.80
C ASN A 146 16.48 6.65 -5.81
N ILE A 147 17.20 6.19 -6.85
CA ILE A 147 16.62 5.47 -7.99
C ILE A 147 15.93 4.17 -7.57
N LYS A 148 16.49 3.44 -6.61
CA LYS A 148 15.91 2.18 -6.12
C LYS A 148 14.48 2.39 -5.61
N ASN A 149 14.29 3.35 -4.72
CA ASN A 149 12.97 3.62 -4.15
C ASN A 149 12.06 4.30 -5.18
N ALA A 150 12.61 5.16 -6.05
CA ALA A 150 11.85 5.77 -7.13
C ALA A 150 11.19 4.70 -8.02
N VAL A 151 11.97 3.74 -8.52
CA VAL A 151 11.46 2.65 -9.37
C VAL A 151 10.42 1.81 -8.61
N ALA A 152 10.68 1.43 -7.36
CA ALA A 152 9.75 0.62 -6.58
C ALA A 152 8.37 1.29 -6.44
N TYR A 153 8.34 2.57 -6.11
CA TYR A 153 7.11 3.32 -5.91
C TYR A 153 6.42 3.72 -7.22
N LEU A 154 7.17 4.12 -8.25
CA LEU A 154 6.61 4.40 -9.58
C LEU A 154 6.00 3.14 -10.20
N TYR A 155 6.68 1.99 -10.08
CA TYR A 155 6.13 0.71 -10.52
C TYR A 155 4.83 0.38 -9.79
N LYS A 156 4.81 0.55 -8.46
CA LYS A 156 3.58 0.28 -7.70
C LYS A 156 2.45 1.24 -8.03
N GLY A 157 2.76 2.51 -8.31
CA GLY A 157 1.78 3.47 -8.84
C GLY A 157 1.20 2.99 -10.17
N LEU A 158 2.05 2.68 -11.14
CA LEU A 158 1.63 2.19 -12.47
C LEU A 158 0.80 0.90 -12.42
N ASP A 159 1.10 -0.01 -11.49
CA ASP A 159 0.34 -1.24 -11.24
C ASP A 159 -1.09 -1.00 -10.72
N LEU A 160 -1.29 0.13 -10.02
CA LEU A 160 -2.56 0.42 -9.34
C LEU A 160 -3.42 1.47 -10.04
N LEU A 161 -2.82 2.37 -10.82
CA LEU A 161 -3.53 3.44 -11.51
C LEU A 161 -4.51 2.86 -12.53
N SER A 162 -5.64 3.52 -12.64
CA SER A 162 -6.68 3.30 -13.63
C SER A 162 -6.51 4.23 -14.84
N VAL A 163 -7.16 3.89 -15.95
CA VAL A 163 -7.03 4.64 -17.22
C VAL A 163 -7.54 6.08 -17.14
N ASP A 164 -8.45 6.38 -16.22
CA ASP A 164 -8.96 7.73 -15.96
C ASP A 164 -8.01 8.58 -15.09
N GLU A 165 -7.00 7.98 -14.46
CA GLU A 165 -5.94 8.68 -13.72
C GLU A 165 -4.78 9.12 -14.65
N VAL A 166 -5.10 9.57 -15.87
CA VAL A 166 -4.14 9.79 -16.97
C VAL A 166 -3.01 10.76 -16.62
N VAL A 167 -3.28 11.76 -15.77
CA VAL A 167 -2.26 12.72 -15.32
C VAL A 167 -1.15 12.02 -14.54
N TYR A 168 -1.52 11.23 -13.52
CA TYR A 168 -0.56 10.50 -12.71
C TYR A 168 0.07 9.33 -13.46
N TRP A 169 -0.68 8.70 -14.36
CA TRP A 169 -0.13 7.69 -15.26
C TRP A 169 0.98 8.26 -16.15
N THR A 170 0.74 9.44 -16.73
CA THR A 170 1.72 10.13 -17.57
C THR A 170 2.96 10.50 -16.77
N LEU A 171 2.79 11.12 -15.59
CA LEU A 171 3.89 11.47 -14.70
C LEU A 171 4.74 10.25 -14.31
N ALA A 172 4.09 9.15 -13.93
CA ALA A 172 4.78 7.94 -13.52
C ALA A 172 5.54 7.28 -14.68
N LYS A 173 4.89 7.19 -15.85
CA LYS A 173 5.48 6.66 -17.08
C LYS A 173 6.70 7.48 -17.51
N GLU A 174 6.60 8.80 -17.52
CA GLU A 174 7.71 9.70 -17.92
C GLU A 174 8.87 9.61 -16.94
N ALA A 175 8.60 9.66 -15.64
CA ALA A 175 9.62 9.49 -14.62
C ALA A 175 10.33 8.13 -14.74
N MET A 176 9.59 7.06 -15.02
CA MET A 176 10.16 5.74 -15.26
C MET A 176 11.00 5.71 -16.54
N ALA A 177 10.51 6.30 -17.64
CA ALA A 177 11.23 6.35 -18.91
C ALA A 177 12.55 7.14 -18.78
N GLU A 178 12.55 8.25 -18.05
CA GLU A 178 13.77 9.01 -17.73
C GLU A 178 14.77 8.17 -16.94
N ILE A 179 14.34 7.49 -15.89
CA ILE A 179 15.20 6.62 -15.07
C ILE A 179 15.81 5.48 -15.91
N LEU A 180 15.03 4.92 -16.83
CA LEU A 180 15.44 3.82 -17.70
C LEU A 180 16.17 4.28 -18.96
N GLU A 181 16.37 5.60 -19.13
CA GLU A 181 16.95 6.21 -20.33
C GLU A 181 16.22 5.82 -21.64
N PHE A 182 14.92 5.54 -21.54
CA PHE A 182 14.09 5.13 -22.67
C PHE A 182 13.46 6.35 -23.35
N LYS A 183 13.89 6.64 -24.58
CA LYS A 183 13.37 7.76 -25.38
C LYS A 183 12.13 7.33 -26.17
N THR A 184 10.98 7.89 -25.85
CA THR A 184 9.79 7.82 -26.70
C THR A 184 9.96 8.79 -27.86
N LYS A 185 9.78 8.30 -29.10
CA LYS A 185 9.78 9.13 -30.32
C LYS A 185 8.57 10.03 -30.39
#